data_AF-A0A453JR96-F1
#
_entry.id   AF-A0A453JR96-F1
#
_cell.length_a   1.000
_cell.length_b   1.000
_cell.length_c   1.000
_cell.angle_alpha   90.00
_cell.angle_beta   90.00
_cell.angle_gamma   90.00
#
_symmetry.space_group_name_H-M   'P 1'
#
loop_
_entity.id
_entity.type
_entity.pdbx_description
1 polymer ?
#
loop_
_entity_poly.entity_id
_entity_poly.type
_entity_poly.pdbx_seq_one_letter_code
_entity_poly.pdbx_strand_id
1 'polypeptide(L)'
;MEEKEERWCHDIGREQAANKPLLKTVFQVMMRLFSPRKTTLLFVIRDKTRTPLEHLEPVLREDIQKVEVTALPSFEEKEEQFREQVQQLRQRFANSIAPGGLAGDRRGVVPASGFLFSSQQIWKIIRENKDLDLPAHKVMVATVRCDEIANERFGCLTSDAEWLDLENDVQAGSVLGFGKKLGSIVEVHMEEYDKEAVYFDEAVRKAKRQLLESRILNLVQPAFQKNLSHLRTKALEKFKTGLDQSLESGKGFAASVRETTESSLSEFNQGCADSVIKQADWDYSKILEKVRRDIEDHALSVRESKLTELTNHAKEKLRKALVEPVESLFDAAGQTTWASIESLYKRETQAILPEVFKALSGFEMGSEFSEEMVSKLRDYGQSIVENKAKEEASKILMHMKERFTVVFSHDKDSMPRTWTGKEDVRAIAKEARSAALKLLSVLAVIRWDDKPDRIENILISTLLDGSVASMSSSASSGDPLASTSWEEVHPKHTLITPAQCK
;
A
#
# COMPACT_ATOMS: atom_id res chain seq x y z
N MET A 1 63.80 19.01 27.11
CA MET A 1 62.85 18.93 28.22
C MET A 1 63.45 17.99 29.22
N GLU A 2 63.59 18.41 30.47
CA GLU A 2 64.04 17.54 31.56
C GLU A 2 62.79 17.22 32.37
N GLU A 3 62.43 15.95 32.41
CA GLU A 3 61.29 15.48 33.18
C GLU A 3 61.82 14.91 34.49
N LYS A 4 61.34 15.50 35.59
CA LYS A 4 61.71 15.11 36.95
C LYS A 4 60.54 14.34 37.55
N GLU A 5 60.83 13.14 38.04
CA GLU A 5 59.86 12.35 38.81
C GLU A 5 60.39 12.17 40.22
N GLU A 6 59.57 12.51 41.21
CA GLU A 6 59.87 12.26 42.63
C GLU A 6 59.14 11.00 43.07
N ARG A 7 59.86 10.05 43.66
CA ARG A 7 59.30 8.80 44.18
C ARG A 7 59.78 8.54 45.58
N TRP A 8 58.94 7.99 46.44
CA TRP A 8 59.37 7.53 47.76
C TRP A 8 60.08 6.19 47.65
N CYS A 9 61.11 5.98 48.48
CA CYS A 9 61.90 4.75 48.47
C CYS A 9 61.05 3.48 48.66
N HIS A 10 59.91 3.56 49.37
CA HIS A 10 59.03 2.42 49.65
C HIS A 10 58.05 2.07 48.51
N ASP A 11 57.89 2.96 47.52
CA ASP A 11 57.06 2.72 46.34
C ASP A 11 57.83 2.03 45.22
N ILE A 12 59.16 2.00 45.30
CA ILE A 12 60.02 1.33 44.33
C ILE A 12 59.73 -0.17 44.32
N GLY A 13 59.36 -0.70 43.15
CA GLY A 13 58.97 -2.11 42.96
C GLY A 13 57.46 -2.37 43.03
N ARG A 14 56.63 -1.37 43.35
CA ARG A 14 55.16 -1.51 43.35
C ARG A 14 54.56 -0.99 42.04
N GLU A 15 53.77 -1.81 41.36
CA GLU A 15 53.22 -1.49 40.03
C GLU A 15 52.40 -0.19 40.01
N GLN A 16 51.36 -0.10 40.85
CA GLN A 16 50.45 1.05 40.87
C GLN A 16 51.04 2.24 41.62
N ALA A 17 51.72 2.02 42.75
CA ALA A 17 52.27 3.10 43.57
C ALA A 17 53.50 3.77 42.93
N ALA A 18 54.26 3.06 42.10
CA ALA A 18 55.34 3.65 41.29
C ALA A 18 54.83 4.24 39.96
N ASN A 19 53.52 4.38 39.76
CA ASN A 19 52.89 4.93 38.55
C ASN A 19 53.32 4.24 37.23
N LYS A 20 53.73 2.95 37.28
CA LYS A 20 54.21 2.24 36.09
C LYS A 20 53.19 2.19 34.94
N PRO A 21 51.89 1.89 35.18
CA PRO A 21 50.89 1.88 34.11
C PRO A 21 50.69 3.25 33.46
N LEU A 22 50.70 4.33 34.24
CA LEU A 22 50.56 5.69 33.73
C LEU A 22 51.75 6.07 32.86
N LEU A 23 52.97 5.82 33.33
CA LEU A 23 54.20 6.08 32.56
C LEU A 23 54.25 5.25 31.28
N LYS A 24 53.82 3.98 31.33
CA LYS A 24 53.72 3.14 30.14
C LYS A 24 52.78 3.76 29.10
N THR A 25 51.60 4.22 29.50
CA THR A 25 50.66 4.91 28.60
C THR A 25 51.27 6.21 28.06
N VAL A 26 51.87 7.04 28.92
CA VAL A 26 52.50 8.30 28.52
C VAL A 26 53.64 8.07 27.51
N PHE A 27 54.54 7.11 27.74
CA PHE A 27 55.63 6.80 26.81
C PHE A 27 55.14 6.17 25.51
N GLN A 28 54.14 5.28 25.56
CA GLN A 28 53.54 4.71 24.35
C GLN A 28 52.93 5.81 23.48
N VAL A 29 52.16 6.73 24.08
CA VAL A 29 51.54 7.84 23.37
C VAL A 29 52.60 8.84 22.88
N MET A 30 53.62 9.15 23.70
CA MET A 30 54.72 10.03 23.33
C MET A 30 55.49 9.52 22.11
N MET A 31 55.84 8.22 22.09
CA MET A 31 56.53 7.60 20.94
C MET A 31 55.66 7.52 19.68
N ARG A 32 54.33 7.43 19.84
CA ARG A 32 53.39 7.32 18.73
C ARG A 32 53.06 8.68 18.12
N LEU A 33 52.93 9.73 18.94
CA LEU A 33 52.52 11.07 18.52
C LEU A 33 53.69 12.00 18.17
N PHE A 34 54.88 11.78 18.73
CA PHE A 34 56.02 12.66 18.56
C PHE A 34 57.26 11.89 18.09
N SER A 35 58.09 12.54 17.26
CA SER A 35 59.37 11.96 16.85
C SER A 35 60.27 11.73 18.08
N PRO A 36 60.99 10.60 18.16
CA PRO A 36 61.78 10.24 19.33
C PRO A 36 62.87 11.29 19.58
N ARG A 37 62.76 11.99 20.70
CA ARG A 37 63.78 12.92 21.20
C ARG A 37 64.54 12.25 22.35
N LYS A 38 65.84 12.51 22.46
CA LYS A 38 66.64 12.08 23.61
C LYS A 38 66.23 12.90 24.84
N THR A 39 65.29 12.39 25.62
CA THR A 39 64.90 12.94 26.92
C THR A 39 65.73 12.27 28.01
N THR A 40 66.24 13.06 28.96
CA THR A 40 66.85 12.52 30.19
C THR A 40 65.77 12.50 31.26
N LEU A 41 65.48 11.34 31.82
CA LEU A 41 64.59 11.20 32.98
C LEU A 41 65.44 11.18 34.24
N LEU A 42 65.13 12.08 35.18
CA LEU A 42 65.76 12.11 36.49
C LEU A 42 64.78 11.59 37.53
N PHE A 43 65.09 10.43 38.12
CA PHE A 43 64.37 9.92 39.28
C PHE A 43 65.03 10.40 40.55
N VAL A 44 64.29 11.19 41.32
CA VAL A 44 64.70 11.59 42.67
C VAL A 44 64.00 10.69 43.67
N ILE A 45 64.76 9.77 44.28
CA ILE A 45 64.27 8.89 45.33
C ILE A 45 64.27 9.68 46.65
N ARG A 46 63.10 9.83 47.26
CA ARG A 46 62.89 10.47 48.56
C ARG A 46 62.97 9.42 49.67
N ASP A 47 63.41 9.85 50.85
CA ASP A 47 63.50 9.05 52.07
C ASP A 47 64.30 7.76 51.90
N LYS A 48 65.55 7.92 51.47
CA LYS A 48 66.48 6.81 51.31
C LYS A 48 66.63 6.00 52.62
N THR A 49 66.31 4.71 52.56
CA THR A 49 66.47 3.76 53.66
C THR A 49 67.87 3.12 53.67
N ARG A 50 68.11 2.07 54.46
CA ARG A 50 69.41 1.37 54.55
C ARG A 50 69.81 0.64 53.26
N THR A 51 68.90 0.51 52.29
CA THR A 51 69.14 -0.14 51.01
C THR A 51 70.09 0.71 50.13
N PRO A 52 71.24 0.15 49.68
CA PRO A 52 72.16 0.87 48.81
C PRO A 52 71.54 1.22 47.46
N LEU A 53 71.93 2.37 46.89
CA LEU A 53 71.43 2.84 45.59
C LEU A 53 71.73 1.84 44.47
N GLU A 54 72.86 1.14 44.55
CA GLU A 54 73.32 0.10 43.61
C GLU A 54 72.32 -1.05 43.43
N HIS A 55 71.42 -1.27 44.40
CA HIS A 55 70.37 -2.30 44.31
C HIS A 55 69.04 -1.75 43.78
N LEU A 56 68.79 -0.44 43.93
CA LEU A 56 67.56 0.22 43.47
C LEU A 56 67.68 0.70 42.02
N GLU A 57 68.89 1.06 41.60
CA GLU A 57 69.17 1.57 40.28
C GLU A 57 68.92 0.54 39.15
N PRO A 58 69.33 -0.74 39.27
CA PRO A 58 69.01 -1.75 38.26
C PRO A 58 67.50 -1.94 38.07
N VAL A 59 66.72 -1.95 39.16
CA VAL A 59 65.25 -2.10 39.15
C VAL A 59 64.57 -0.94 38.41
N LEU A 60 65.13 0.26 38.50
CA LEU A 60 64.62 1.44 37.77
C LEU A 60 65.13 1.50 36.32
N ARG A 61 66.32 0.96 36.05
CA ARG A 61 66.93 0.91 34.70
C ARG A 61 66.35 -0.19 33.82
N GLU A 62 65.91 -1.31 34.41
CA GLU A 62 65.21 -2.39 33.69
C GLU A 62 63.96 -1.87 32.95
N ASP A 63 63.28 -0.89 33.55
CA ASP A 63 62.04 -0.34 33.01
C ASP A 63 62.25 0.74 31.92
N ILE A 64 63.40 1.44 31.86
CA ILE A 64 63.62 2.59 30.94
C ILE A 64 65.09 2.75 30.47
N GLN A 65 65.33 2.82 29.15
CA GLN A 65 66.66 2.76 28.50
C GLN A 65 67.64 3.95 28.72
N LYS A 66 67.25 5.04 29.39
CA LYS A 66 68.19 6.14 29.73
C LYS A 66 67.73 6.94 30.96
N VAL A 67 68.25 6.57 32.12
CA VAL A 67 67.82 7.10 33.42
C VAL A 67 69.00 7.59 34.25
N GLU A 68 68.83 8.75 34.87
CA GLU A 68 69.68 9.27 35.95
C GLU A 68 68.93 9.09 37.28
N VAL A 69 69.54 8.44 38.27
CA VAL A 69 68.93 8.20 39.59
C VAL A 69 69.69 9.00 40.64
N THR A 70 68.98 9.68 41.53
CA THR A 70 69.58 10.37 42.68
C THR A 70 68.69 10.17 43.90
N ALA A 71 69.29 9.78 45.02
CA ALA A 71 68.56 9.53 46.26
C ALA A 71 68.85 10.62 47.28
N LEU A 72 67.79 11.14 47.92
CA LEU A 72 67.85 12.12 49.00
C LEU A 72 67.46 11.45 50.33
N PRO A 73 68.11 11.80 51.45
CA PRO A 73 67.75 11.29 52.77
C PRO A 73 66.40 11.86 53.23
N SER A 74 65.83 11.31 54.30
CA SER A 74 64.62 11.88 54.90
C SER A 74 64.88 13.30 55.39
N PHE A 75 64.03 14.23 54.97
CA PHE A 75 64.10 15.63 55.41
C PHE A 75 63.81 15.75 56.91
N GLU A 76 62.84 14.97 57.41
CA GLU A 76 62.40 15.02 58.81
C GLU A 76 63.44 14.44 59.77
N GLU A 77 64.13 13.36 59.37
CA GLU A 77 65.13 12.70 60.23
C GLU A 77 66.55 13.27 60.06
N LYS A 78 66.90 13.76 58.87
CA LYS A 78 68.28 14.10 58.48
C LYS A 78 68.33 15.38 57.64
N GLU A 79 67.80 16.45 58.20
CA GLU A 79 67.63 17.75 57.53
C GLU A 79 68.93 18.33 56.95
N GLU A 80 70.03 18.35 57.73
CA GLU A 80 71.31 18.92 57.28
C GLU A 80 71.87 18.18 56.06
N GLN A 81 71.86 16.84 56.10
CA GLN A 81 72.30 15.98 55.00
C GLN A 81 71.40 16.13 53.77
N PHE A 82 70.09 16.32 53.97
CA PHE A 82 69.17 16.57 52.88
C PHE A 82 69.49 17.89 52.17
N ARG A 83 69.69 18.98 52.94
CA ARG A 83 70.00 20.30 52.39
C ARG A 83 71.33 20.29 51.62
N GLU A 84 72.34 19.61 52.15
CA GLU A 84 73.64 19.43 51.47
C GLU A 84 73.49 18.69 50.14
N GLN A 85 72.79 17.54 50.12
CA GLN A 85 72.61 16.76 48.89
C GLN A 85 71.70 17.47 47.86
N VAL A 86 70.72 18.25 48.31
CA VAL A 86 69.93 19.13 47.42
C VAL A 86 70.81 20.21 46.81
N GLN A 87 71.76 20.77 47.57
CA GLN A 87 72.71 21.75 47.04
C GLN A 87 73.64 21.11 46.00
N GLN A 88 74.13 19.89 46.25
CA GLN A 88 74.91 19.11 45.28
C GLN A 88 74.09 18.84 44.01
N LEU A 89 72.82 18.45 44.15
CA LEU A 89 71.92 18.26 43.01
C LEU A 89 71.71 19.55 42.22
N ARG A 90 71.52 20.68 42.91
CA ARG A 90 71.39 22.02 42.28
C ARG A 90 72.65 22.41 41.51
N GLN A 91 73.84 22.15 42.05
CA GLN A 91 75.10 22.39 41.35
C GLN A 91 75.19 21.54 40.07
N ARG A 92 74.68 20.30 40.11
CA ARG A 92 74.60 19.40 38.94
C ARG A 92 73.73 19.97 37.81
N PHE A 93 72.63 20.65 38.14
CA PHE A 93 71.80 21.36 37.17
C PHE A 93 72.45 22.62 36.61
N ALA A 94 73.15 23.40 37.46
CA ALA A 94 73.87 24.59 37.02
C ALA A 94 74.98 24.25 36.01
N ASN A 95 75.64 23.10 36.20
CA ASN A 95 76.68 22.59 35.30
C ASN A 95 76.14 21.61 34.24
N SER A 96 74.83 21.59 33.99
CA SER A 96 74.15 20.57 33.16
C SER A 96 74.62 20.52 31.70
N ILE A 97 75.11 21.63 31.16
CA ILE A 97 75.57 21.79 29.76
C ILE A 97 77.06 21.49 29.57
N ALA A 98 77.82 21.21 30.63
CA ALA A 98 79.21 20.79 30.53
C ALA A 98 79.32 19.36 29.96
N PRO A 99 80.46 18.97 29.34
CA PRO A 99 80.69 17.59 28.92
C PRO A 99 80.54 16.62 30.09
N GLY A 100 79.60 15.66 29.98
CA GLY A 100 79.24 14.73 31.07
C GLY A 100 78.15 15.22 32.03
N GLY A 101 77.58 16.41 31.80
CA GLY A 101 76.45 16.96 32.57
C GLY A 101 75.08 16.37 32.20
N LEU A 102 74.05 16.69 33.00
CA LEU A 102 72.69 16.15 32.89
C LEU A 102 72.02 16.35 31.51
N ALA A 103 72.35 17.43 30.81
CA ALA A 103 71.79 17.73 29.50
C ALA A 103 72.52 16.99 28.37
N GLY A 104 73.83 16.76 28.49
CA GLY A 104 74.68 16.12 27.48
C GLY A 104 74.68 16.80 26.10
N ASP A 105 75.26 16.15 25.08
CA ASP A 105 75.30 16.64 23.69
C ASP A 105 73.94 16.49 22.98
N ARG A 106 72.99 17.39 23.26
CA ARG A 106 71.66 17.43 22.62
C ARG A 106 71.71 18.18 21.27
N ARG A 107 71.39 17.51 20.16
CA ARG A 107 71.35 18.08 18.79
C ARG A 107 69.98 18.64 18.36
N GLY A 108 69.14 19.08 19.30
CA GLY A 108 67.74 19.47 19.01
C GLY A 108 67.21 20.59 19.90
N VAL A 109 68.00 21.65 20.07
CA VAL A 109 67.66 22.80 20.92
C VAL A 109 66.66 23.71 20.19
N VAL A 110 65.50 23.94 20.79
CA VAL A 110 64.50 24.90 20.29
C VAL A 110 64.79 26.26 20.91
N PRO A 111 64.92 27.35 20.12
CA PRO A 111 65.04 28.69 20.67
C PRO A 111 63.85 29.04 21.57
N ALA A 112 64.06 29.86 22.59
CA ALA A 112 62.99 30.25 23.51
C ALA A 112 61.77 30.86 22.78
N SER A 113 62.00 31.62 21.71
CA SER A 113 60.94 32.18 20.86
C SER A 113 60.08 31.13 20.15
N GLY A 114 60.65 29.95 19.81
CA GLY A 114 59.93 28.84 19.19
C GLY A 114 59.25 27.90 20.17
N PHE A 115 59.58 27.97 21.47
CA PHE A 115 59.03 27.08 22.49
C PHE A 115 57.53 27.32 22.74
N LEU A 116 57.08 28.57 22.75
CA LEU A 116 55.67 28.91 22.92
C LEU A 116 54.79 28.25 21.86
N PHE A 117 55.16 28.42 20.58
CA PHE A 117 54.42 27.81 19.48
C PHE A 117 54.50 26.28 19.53
N SER A 118 55.68 25.71 19.79
CA SER A 118 55.86 24.26 19.88
C SER A 118 55.02 23.64 21.01
N SER A 119 54.94 24.28 22.19
CA SER A 119 54.18 23.77 23.33
C SER A 119 52.66 23.84 23.08
N GLN A 120 52.17 24.90 22.43
CA GLN A 120 50.76 25.01 22.03
C GLN A 120 50.36 23.91 21.04
N GLN A 121 51.20 23.60 20.04
CA GLN A 121 50.93 22.52 19.09
C GLN A 121 50.97 21.14 19.77
N ILE A 122 51.97 20.89 20.61
CA ILE A 122 52.05 19.65 21.40
C ILE A 122 50.79 19.47 22.26
N TRP A 123 50.36 20.54 22.94
CA TRP A 123 49.18 20.50 23.79
C TRP A 123 47.88 20.31 23.00
N LYS A 124 47.76 20.93 21.83
CA LYS A 124 46.61 20.73 20.92
C LYS A 124 46.50 19.26 20.51
N ILE A 125 47.62 18.65 20.08
CA ILE A 125 47.69 17.24 19.68
C ILE A 125 47.31 16.32 20.84
N ILE A 126 47.80 16.59 22.05
CA ILE A 126 47.45 15.79 23.25
C ILE A 126 45.95 15.91 23.57
N ARG A 127 45.40 17.13 23.55
CA ARG A 127 44.00 17.38 23.90
C ARG A 127 43.00 16.78 22.92
N GLU A 128 43.32 16.78 21.63
CA GLU A 128 42.42 16.27 20.58
C GLU A 128 42.52 14.76 20.40
N ASN A 129 43.43 14.08 21.11
CA ASN A 129 43.67 12.66 20.96
C ASN A 129 42.62 11.82 21.74
N LYS A 130 41.80 11.07 21.00
CA LYS A 130 40.75 10.20 21.56
C LYS A 130 41.30 8.97 22.31
N ASP A 131 42.53 8.53 22.04
CA ASP A 131 43.13 7.36 22.71
C ASP A 131 43.54 7.69 24.16
N LEU A 132 43.67 8.98 24.49
CA LEU A 132 43.90 9.48 25.85
C LEU A 132 42.60 9.70 26.63
N ASP A 133 41.44 9.64 25.97
CA ASP A 133 40.12 9.73 26.59
C ASP A 133 39.73 8.36 27.17
N LEU A 134 40.48 7.93 28.17
CA LEU A 134 40.25 6.67 28.86
C LEU A 134 39.09 6.85 29.84
N PRO A 135 37.94 6.18 29.65
CA PRO A 135 36.87 6.21 30.63
C PRO A 135 37.40 5.74 31.97
N ALA A 136 36.90 6.31 33.06
CA ALA A 136 37.22 5.81 34.39
C ALA A 136 36.96 4.29 34.42
N HIS A 137 37.88 3.52 35.00
CA HIS A 137 37.83 2.05 35.02
C HIS A 137 36.43 1.51 35.43
N LYS A 138 35.74 2.20 36.35
CA LYS A 138 34.35 1.91 36.75
C LYS A 138 33.36 1.93 35.59
N VAL A 139 33.43 2.94 34.71
CA VAL A 139 32.56 3.10 33.52
C VAL A 139 32.87 2.03 32.48
N MET A 140 34.15 1.71 32.28
CA MET A 140 34.57 0.63 31.37
C MET A 140 34.02 -0.72 31.82
N VAL A 141 34.19 -1.08 33.10
CA VAL A 141 33.64 -2.32 33.66
C VAL A 141 32.11 -2.35 33.58
N ALA A 142 31.45 -1.26 33.94
CA ALA A 142 29.99 -1.13 33.81
C ALA A 142 29.54 -1.35 32.37
N THR A 143 30.28 -0.84 31.38
CA THR A 143 29.92 -0.97 29.96
C THR A 143 29.95 -2.41 29.50
N VAL A 144 31.00 -3.16 29.86
CA VAL A 144 31.12 -4.57 29.50
C VAL A 144 30.04 -5.39 30.22
N ARG A 145 29.87 -5.21 31.54
CA ARG A 145 28.90 -5.99 32.32
C ARG A 145 27.45 -5.72 31.92
N CYS A 146 27.06 -4.46 31.73
CA CYS A 146 25.72 -4.13 31.28
C CYS A 146 25.44 -4.64 29.86
N ASP A 147 26.46 -4.78 29.01
CA ASP A 147 26.32 -5.36 27.68
C ASP A 147 26.17 -6.88 27.72
N GLU A 148 26.95 -7.57 28.56
CA GLU A 148 26.83 -9.01 28.82
C GLU A 148 25.43 -9.36 29.32
N ILE A 149 24.94 -8.64 30.35
CA ILE A 149 23.59 -8.83 30.90
C ILE A 149 22.54 -8.60 29.81
N ALA A 150 22.66 -7.53 29.02
CA ALA A 150 21.71 -7.26 27.94
C ALA A 150 21.68 -8.39 26.89
N ASN A 151 22.85 -8.91 26.51
CA ASN A 151 22.96 -10.02 25.56
C ASN A 151 22.39 -11.33 26.12
N GLU A 152 22.62 -11.61 27.40
CA GLU A 152 22.06 -12.78 28.08
C GLU A 152 20.53 -12.70 28.13
N ARG A 153 19.95 -11.58 28.58
CA ARG A 153 18.49 -11.37 28.63
C ARG A 153 17.86 -11.49 27.24
N PHE A 154 18.50 -10.93 26.22
CA PHE A 154 18.03 -11.09 24.83
C PHE A 154 18.07 -12.56 24.36
N GLY A 155 19.10 -13.31 24.75
CA GLY A 155 19.21 -14.76 24.47
C GLY A 155 18.13 -15.58 25.19
N CYS A 156 17.84 -15.24 26.45
CA CYS A 156 16.75 -15.84 27.23
C CYS A 156 15.40 -15.60 26.56
N LEU A 157 15.10 -14.36 26.15
CA LEU A 157 13.87 -14.04 25.42
C LEU A 157 13.73 -14.86 24.13
N THR A 158 14.82 -15.00 23.37
CA THR A 158 14.80 -15.74 22.10
C THR A 158 14.48 -17.23 22.30
N SER A 159 14.75 -17.76 23.49
CA SER A 159 14.49 -19.16 23.85
C SER A 159 13.32 -19.32 24.83
N ASP A 160 12.57 -18.24 25.08
CA ASP A 160 11.47 -18.19 26.04
C ASP A 160 10.28 -18.99 25.51
N ALA A 161 9.76 -19.91 26.31
CA ALA A 161 8.68 -20.79 25.90
C ALA A 161 7.38 -20.02 25.62
N GLU A 162 7.05 -19.00 26.42
CA GLU A 162 5.85 -18.20 26.22
C GLU A 162 5.95 -17.34 24.96
N TRP A 163 7.15 -16.82 24.66
CA TRP A 163 7.42 -16.12 23.39
C TRP A 163 7.28 -17.06 22.18
N LEU A 164 7.89 -18.24 22.22
CA LEU A 164 7.84 -19.20 21.13
C LEU A 164 6.41 -19.70 20.87
N ASP A 165 5.64 -19.96 21.92
CA ASP A 165 4.23 -20.34 21.81
C ASP A 165 3.41 -19.20 21.19
N LEU A 166 3.62 -17.96 21.63
CA LEU A 166 2.96 -16.78 21.05
C LEU A 166 3.33 -16.57 19.58
N GLU A 167 4.59 -16.75 19.22
CA GLU A 167 5.06 -16.64 17.84
C GLU A 167 4.41 -17.71 16.96
N ASN A 168 4.31 -18.95 17.44
CA ASN A 168 3.64 -20.05 16.74
C ASN A 168 2.13 -19.80 16.58
N ASP A 169 1.45 -19.32 17.64
CA ASP A 169 0.03 -18.97 17.62
C ASP A 169 -0.26 -17.92 16.52
N VAL A 170 0.62 -16.92 16.40
CA VAL A 170 0.52 -15.86 15.37
C VAL A 170 0.76 -16.40 13.96
N GLN A 171 1.56 -17.45 13.78
CA GLN A 171 1.69 -18.10 12.47
C GLN A 171 0.40 -18.83 12.06
N ALA A 172 -0.31 -19.39 13.04
CA ALA A 172 -1.57 -20.09 12.79
C ALA A 172 -2.76 -19.12 12.53
N GLY A 173 -2.79 -17.97 13.19
CA GLY A 173 -3.85 -16.98 12.98
C GLY A 173 -3.76 -15.74 13.86
N SER A 174 -4.87 -15.01 13.94
CA SER A 174 -4.96 -13.83 14.82
C SER A 174 -5.06 -14.25 16.28
N VAL A 175 -4.25 -13.66 17.15
CA VAL A 175 -4.23 -13.96 18.59
C VAL A 175 -4.97 -12.89 19.37
N LEU A 176 -5.93 -13.30 20.20
CA LEU A 176 -6.61 -12.43 21.16
C LEU A 176 -5.71 -12.19 22.38
N GLY A 177 -5.64 -10.95 22.84
CA GLY A 177 -4.77 -10.53 23.93
C GLY A 177 -3.30 -10.44 23.54
N PHE A 178 -2.97 -10.35 22.23
CA PHE A 178 -1.60 -10.38 21.73
C PHE A 178 -0.71 -9.36 22.43
N GLY A 179 -1.15 -8.10 22.50
CA GLY A 179 -0.38 -7.02 23.12
C GLY A 179 -0.19 -7.21 24.63
N LYS A 180 -1.18 -7.78 25.33
CA LYS A 180 -1.04 -8.09 26.76
C LYS A 180 -0.01 -9.18 27.01
N LYS A 181 -0.08 -10.29 26.27
CA LYS A 181 0.87 -11.41 26.37
C LYS A 181 2.28 -10.98 25.98
N LEU A 182 2.42 -10.29 24.85
CA LEU A 182 3.72 -9.81 24.39
C LEU A 182 4.29 -8.77 25.37
N GLY A 183 3.45 -7.84 25.82
CA GLY A 183 3.84 -6.80 26.78
C GLY A 183 4.35 -7.38 28.09
N SER A 184 3.72 -8.44 28.64
CA SER A 184 4.20 -9.10 29.85
C SER A 184 5.53 -9.81 29.65
N ILE A 185 5.71 -10.52 28.53
CA ILE A 185 6.98 -11.18 28.20
C ILE A 185 8.11 -10.14 28.14
N VAL A 186 7.91 -9.06 27.38
CA VAL A 186 8.90 -7.98 27.26
C VAL A 186 9.18 -7.32 28.62
N GLU A 187 8.14 -7.06 29.42
CA GLU A 187 8.29 -6.44 30.75
C GLU A 187 9.13 -7.31 31.70
N VAL A 188 8.90 -8.63 31.74
CA VAL A 188 9.68 -9.56 32.57
C VAL A 188 11.17 -9.50 32.23
N HIS A 189 11.54 -9.61 30.95
CA HIS A 189 12.94 -9.59 30.52
C HIS A 189 13.61 -8.23 30.77
N MET A 190 12.85 -7.12 30.65
CA MET A 190 13.35 -5.78 30.97
C MET A 190 13.53 -5.56 32.48
N GLU A 191 12.65 -6.08 33.32
CA GLU A 191 12.79 -6.02 34.78
C GLU A 191 13.97 -6.85 35.29
N GLU A 192 14.24 -8.01 34.70
CA GLU A 192 15.40 -8.83 35.03
C GLU A 192 16.71 -8.11 34.70
N TYR A 193 16.77 -7.43 33.54
CA TYR A 193 17.88 -6.54 33.22
C TYR A 193 18.06 -5.46 34.30
N ASP A 194 16.97 -4.78 34.67
CA ASP A 194 17.01 -3.68 35.65
C ASP A 194 17.50 -4.16 37.04
N LYS A 195 17.13 -5.38 37.45
CA LYS A 195 17.58 -6.02 38.70
C LYS A 195 19.08 -6.32 38.69
N GLU A 196 19.61 -6.85 37.59
CA GLU A 196 21.02 -7.22 37.48
C GLU A 196 21.93 -6.02 37.23
N ALA A 197 21.45 -5.02 36.49
CA ALA A 197 22.21 -3.84 36.14
C ALA A 197 22.23 -2.74 37.23
N VAL A 198 21.49 -2.94 38.34
CA VAL A 198 21.23 -1.91 39.36
C VAL A 198 22.50 -1.32 39.99
N TYR A 199 23.57 -2.11 40.10
CA TYR A 199 24.81 -1.73 40.79
C TYR A 199 25.81 -0.98 39.91
N PHE A 200 25.54 -0.85 38.61
CA PHE A 200 26.45 -0.20 37.66
C PHE A 200 26.14 1.28 37.46
N ASP A 201 27.03 1.95 36.72
CA ASP A 201 26.88 3.36 36.39
C ASP A 201 25.53 3.65 35.73
N GLU A 202 24.85 4.70 36.19
CA GLU A 202 23.48 5.01 35.80
C GLU A 202 23.37 5.37 34.31
N ALA A 203 24.34 6.12 33.77
CA ALA A 203 24.34 6.51 32.36
C ALA A 203 24.55 5.28 31.47
N VAL A 204 25.48 4.41 31.86
CA VAL A 204 25.77 3.18 31.13
C VAL A 204 24.58 2.22 31.11
N ARG A 205 23.98 1.93 32.28
CA ARG A 205 22.84 0.99 32.34
C ARG A 205 21.62 1.52 31.58
N LYS A 206 21.33 2.84 31.64
CA LYS A 206 20.21 3.43 30.87
C LYS A 206 20.44 3.32 29.36
N ALA A 207 21.66 3.62 28.90
CA ALA A 207 22.01 3.51 27.48
C ALA A 207 21.91 2.05 26.98
N LYS A 208 22.42 1.09 27.77
CA LYS A 208 22.35 -0.34 27.44
C LYS A 208 20.94 -0.90 27.52
N ARG A 209 20.12 -0.44 28.47
CA ARG A 209 18.69 -0.76 28.56
C ARG A 209 17.93 -0.35 27.31
N GLN A 210 18.14 0.88 26.81
CA GLN A 210 17.49 1.37 25.58
C GLN A 210 17.92 0.55 24.35
N LEU A 211 19.20 0.16 24.28
CA LEU A 211 19.69 -0.72 23.23
C LEU A 211 19.02 -2.11 23.29
N LEU A 212 18.88 -2.69 24.48
CA LEU A 212 18.17 -3.95 24.67
C LEU A 212 16.71 -3.83 24.23
N GLU A 213 16.01 -2.79 24.69
CA GLU A 213 14.61 -2.52 24.33
C GLU A 213 14.44 -2.46 22.81
N SER A 214 15.26 -1.66 22.11
CA SER A 214 15.20 -1.59 20.64
C SER A 214 15.45 -2.94 19.95
N ARG A 215 16.35 -3.78 20.46
CA ARG A 215 16.60 -5.12 19.92
C ARG A 215 15.44 -6.07 20.13
N ILE A 216 14.83 -6.04 21.32
CA ILE A 216 13.63 -6.81 21.63
C ILE A 216 12.48 -6.40 20.70
N LEU A 217 12.25 -5.09 20.56
CA LEU A 217 11.20 -4.58 19.67
C LEU A 217 11.41 -5.03 18.21
N ASN A 218 12.65 -5.04 17.73
CA ASN A 218 12.97 -5.55 16.39
C ASN A 218 12.72 -7.06 16.24
N LEU A 219 12.94 -7.85 17.29
CA LEU A 219 12.67 -9.29 17.29
C LEU A 219 11.17 -9.58 17.20
N VAL A 220 10.34 -8.82 17.93
CA VAL A 220 8.90 -9.10 18.06
C VAL A 220 8.05 -8.42 16.98
N GLN A 221 8.60 -7.41 16.29
CA GLN A 221 7.92 -6.64 15.26
C GLN A 221 7.34 -7.50 14.11
N PRO A 222 8.03 -8.54 13.58
CA PRO A 222 7.46 -9.41 12.55
C PRO A 222 6.19 -10.13 13.02
N ALA A 223 6.14 -10.60 14.27
CA ALA A 223 4.95 -11.24 14.84
C ALA A 223 3.78 -10.24 14.94
N PHE A 224 4.04 -9.02 15.40
CA PHE A 224 3.02 -7.96 15.41
C PHE A 224 2.46 -7.68 14.00
N GLN A 225 3.33 -7.51 13.00
CA GLN A 225 2.91 -7.28 11.61
C GLN A 225 2.08 -8.45 11.06
N LYS A 226 2.46 -9.69 11.38
CA LYS A 226 1.74 -10.89 11.00
C LYS A 226 0.34 -10.93 11.64
N ASN A 227 0.23 -10.64 12.94
CA ASN A 227 -1.05 -10.58 13.64
C ASN A 227 -1.99 -9.53 13.01
N LEU A 228 -1.48 -8.33 12.70
CA LEU A 228 -2.25 -7.30 11.99
C LEU A 228 -2.71 -7.75 10.60
N SER A 229 -1.87 -8.50 9.88
CA SER A 229 -2.26 -9.07 8.59
C SER A 229 -3.42 -10.06 8.73
N HIS A 230 -3.43 -10.89 9.78
CA HIS A 230 -4.55 -11.80 10.06
C HIS A 230 -5.82 -11.04 10.43
N LEU A 231 -5.72 -10.01 11.27
CA LEU A 231 -6.85 -9.14 11.60
C LEU A 231 -7.45 -8.46 10.36
N ARG A 232 -6.60 -8.01 9.43
CA ARG A 232 -7.06 -7.46 8.14
C ARG A 232 -7.84 -8.48 7.33
N THR A 233 -7.32 -9.70 7.16
CA THR A 233 -8.03 -10.76 6.43
C THR A 233 -9.36 -11.10 7.10
N LYS A 234 -9.37 -11.21 8.44
CA LYS A 234 -10.59 -11.48 9.22
C LYS A 234 -11.64 -10.38 9.03
N ALA A 235 -11.25 -9.12 9.08
CA ALA A 235 -12.15 -7.98 8.90
C ALA A 235 -12.74 -7.94 7.47
N LEU A 236 -11.93 -8.26 6.45
CA LEU A 236 -12.40 -8.34 5.08
C LEU A 236 -13.38 -9.50 4.88
N GLU A 237 -13.09 -10.69 5.42
CA GLU A 237 -14.00 -11.84 5.32
C GLU A 237 -15.32 -11.60 6.08
N LYS A 238 -15.27 -10.94 7.23
CA LYS A 238 -16.46 -10.48 7.94
C LYS A 238 -17.28 -9.49 7.11
N PHE A 239 -16.62 -8.55 6.42
CA PHE A 239 -17.30 -7.62 5.53
C PHE A 239 -18.02 -8.37 4.39
N LYS A 240 -17.34 -9.29 3.71
CA LYS A 240 -17.91 -10.09 2.60
C LYS A 240 -19.14 -10.87 3.06
N THR A 241 -18.96 -11.71 4.09
CA THR A 241 -20.04 -12.55 4.63
C THR A 241 -21.20 -11.74 5.18
N GLY A 242 -20.91 -10.63 5.88
CA GLY A 242 -21.94 -9.72 6.38
C GLY A 242 -22.69 -9.00 5.26
N LEU A 243 -22.00 -8.62 4.18
CA LEU A 243 -22.62 -7.98 3.02
C LEU A 243 -23.58 -8.95 2.33
N ASP A 244 -23.14 -10.18 2.06
CA ASP A 244 -23.97 -11.21 1.42
C ASP A 244 -25.26 -11.48 2.23
N GLN A 245 -25.12 -11.70 3.55
CA GLN A 245 -26.26 -11.92 4.46
C GLN A 245 -27.21 -10.72 4.50
N SER A 246 -26.66 -9.50 4.52
CA SER A 246 -27.46 -8.27 4.56
C SER A 246 -28.26 -8.09 3.26
N LEU A 247 -27.67 -8.42 2.11
CA LEU A 247 -28.35 -8.38 0.82
C LEU A 247 -29.43 -9.47 0.70
N GLU A 248 -29.18 -10.68 1.20
CA GLU A 248 -30.18 -11.75 1.26
C GLU A 248 -31.39 -11.39 2.13
N SER A 249 -31.17 -10.60 3.19
CA SER A 249 -32.25 -10.10 4.05
C SER A 249 -33.13 -9.00 3.42
N GLY A 250 -32.80 -8.55 2.21
CA GLY A 250 -33.55 -7.54 1.47
C GLY A 250 -33.26 -6.09 1.88
N LYS A 251 -32.17 -5.84 2.64
CA LYS A 251 -31.70 -4.48 2.93
C LYS A 251 -31.15 -3.82 1.66
N GLY A 252 -31.24 -2.48 1.61
CA GLY A 252 -30.69 -1.70 0.50
C GLY A 252 -29.16 -1.76 0.48
N PHE A 253 -28.57 -1.92 -0.71
CA PHE A 253 -27.13 -2.10 -0.91
C PHE A 253 -26.25 -1.07 -0.17
N ALA A 254 -26.53 0.23 -0.31
CA ALA A 254 -25.74 1.29 0.30
C ALA A 254 -25.79 1.25 1.84
N ALA A 255 -26.97 0.98 2.40
CA ALA A 255 -27.13 0.81 3.84
C ALA A 255 -26.40 -0.44 4.35
N SER A 256 -26.52 -1.57 3.63
CA SER A 256 -25.81 -2.81 3.92
C SER A 256 -24.29 -2.60 3.94
N VAL A 257 -23.73 -1.95 2.93
CA VAL A 257 -22.30 -1.65 2.85
C VAL A 257 -21.83 -0.78 4.02
N ARG A 258 -22.58 0.27 4.39
CA ARG A 258 -22.20 1.14 5.52
C ARG A 258 -22.18 0.38 6.85
N GLU A 259 -23.24 -0.36 7.14
CA GLU A 259 -23.39 -1.11 8.39
C GLU A 259 -22.31 -2.20 8.54
N THR A 260 -22.04 -2.96 7.46
CA THR A 260 -21.01 -4.01 7.50
C THR A 260 -19.61 -3.42 7.51
N THR A 261 -19.37 -2.30 6.83
CA THR A 261 -18.08 -1.58 6.91
C THR A 261 -17.82 -1.12 8.34
N GLU A 262 -18.78 -0.47 8.99
CA GLU A 262 -18.64 0.00 10.37
C GLU A 262 -18.39 -1.16 11.34
N SER A 263 -19.16 -2.24 11.23
CA SER A 263 -19.01 -3.45 12.07
C SER A 263 -17.65 -4.14 11.88
N SER A 264 -17.16 -4.24 10.64
CA SER A 264 -15.86 -4.84 10.33
C SER A 264 -14.68 -3.97 10.76
N LEU A 265 -14.76 -2.65 10.54
CA LEU A 265 -13.73 -1.72 10.97
C LEU A 265 -13.67 -1.58 12.50
N SER A 266 -14.81 -1.62 13.18
CA SER A 266 -14.86 -1.60 14.64
C SER A 266 -14.13 -2.81 15.24
N GLU A 267 -14.36 -4.01 14.72
CA GLU A 267 -13.67 -5.22 15.19
C GLU A 267 -12.17 -5.19 14.86
N PHE A 268 -11.81 -4.70 13.67
CA PHE A 268 -10.41 -4.50 13.29
C PHE A 268 -9.69 -3.53 14.24
N ASN A 269 -10.30 -2.37 14.52
CA ASN A 269 -9.74 -1.36 15.42
C ASN A 269 -9.59 -1.90 16.84
N GLN A 270 -10.57 -2.66 17.33
CA GLN A 270 -10.50 -3.32 18.63
C GLN A 270 -9.35 -4.34 18.68
N GLY A 271 -9.17 -5.15 17.64
CA GLY A 271 -8.06 -6.10 17.54
C GLY A 271 -6.68 -5.41 17.45
N CYS A 272 -6.60 -4.29 16.74
CA CYS A 272 -5.37 -3.49 16.66
C CYS A 272 -5.03 -2.87 18.02
N ALA A 273 -6.01 -2.27 18.70
CA ALA A 273 -5.82 -1.68 20.03
C ALA A 273 -5.37 -2.73 21.07
N ASP A 274 -5.86 -3.96 20.98
CA ASP A 274 -5.44 -5.08 21.82
C ASP A 274 -4.03 -5.60 21.48
N SER A 275 -3.52 -5.31 20.28
CA SER A 275 -2.20 -5.75 19.81
C SER A 275 -1.05 -4.80 20.16
N VAL A 276 -1.34 -3.56 20.59
CA VAL A 276 -0.33 -2.55 20.93
C VAL A 276 0.23 -2.82 22.34
N ILE A 277 1.55 -2.67 22.49
CA ILE A 277 2.27 -2.82 23.77
C ILE A 277 2.73 -1.45 24.28
N LYS A 278 2.87 -1.30 25.61
CA LYS A 278 3.31 -0.02 26.22
C LYS A 278 4.72 0.39 25.80
N GLN A 279 5.56 -0.59 25.51
CA GLN A 279 6.97 -0.43 25.19
C GLN A 279 7.20 0.04 23.74
N ALA A 280 6.16 0.09 22.90
CA ALA A 280 6.30 0.42 21.49
C ALA A 280 5.22 1.39 20.99
N ASP A 281 5.65 2.41 20.25
CA ASP A 281 4.76 3.32 19.54
C ASP A 281 4.50 2.80 18.11
N TRP A 282 3.79 1.67 18.02
CA TRP A 282 3.51 1.02 16.74
C TRP A 282 2.32 1.65 16.01
N ASP A 283 2.60 2.22 14.84
CA ASP A 283 1.59 2.76 13.94
C ASP A 283 0.96 1.67 13.05
N TYR A 284 -0.36 1.50 13.15
CA TYR A 284 -1.17 0.62 12.30
C TYR A 284 -2.03 1.36 11.27
N SER A 285 -1.91 2.69 11.16
CA SER A 285 -2.69 3.53 10.25
C SER A 285 -2.60 3.07 8.79
N LYS A 286 -1.40 2.71 8.33
CA LYS A 286 -1.17 2.21 6.97
C LYS A 286 -1.96 0.93 6.66
N ILE A 287 -2.12 0.06 7.65
CA ILE A 287 -2.86 -1.20 7.51
C ILE A 287 -4.36 -0.92 7.57
N LEU A 288 -4.81 0.00 8.44
CA LEU A 288 -6.20 0.47 8.47
C LEU A 288 -6.64 1.04 7.11
N GLU A 289 -5.83 1.92 6.52
CA GLU A 289 -6.09 2.46 5.18
C GLU A 289 -6.10 1.38 4.10
N LYS A 290 -5.37 0.29 4.30
CA LYS A 290 -5.39 -0.86 3.39
C LYS A 290 -6.66 -1.69 3.54
N VAL A 291 -7.16 -1.87 4.76
CA VAL A 291 -8.45 -2.54 5.02
C VAL A 291 -9.60 -1.74 4.40
N ARG A 292 -9.60 -0.41 4.57
CA ARG A 292 -10.62 0.48 3.99
C ARG A 292 -10.68 0.34 2.46
N ARG A 293 -9.52 0.42 1.80
CA ARG A 293 -9.43 0.23 0.35
C ARG A 293 -9.90 -1.15 -0.11
N ASP A 294 -9.49 -2.23 0.57
CA ASP A 294 -9.96 -3.57 0.20
C ASP A 294 -11.49 -3.71 0.32
N ILE A 295 -12.10 -3.10 1.35
CA ILE A 295 -13.55 -3.08 1.56
C ILE A 295 -14.24 -2.28 0.45
N GLU A 296 -13.73 -1.09 0.14
CA GLU A 296 -14.25 -0.22 -0.92
C GLU A 296 -14.17 -0.91 -2.29
N ASP A 297 -13.02 -1.48 -2.64
CA ASP A 297 -12.81 -2.21 -3.89
C ASP A 297 -13.78 -3.40 -4.02
N HIS A 298 -13.97 -4.16 -2.93
CA HIS A 298 -14.93 -5.26 -2.93
C HIS A 298 -16.37 -4.75 -3.05
N ALA A 299 -16.75 -3.69 -2.33
CA ALA A 299 -18.06 -3.09 -2.43
C ALA A 299 -18.35 -2.58 -3.85
N LEU A 300 -17.38 -1.95 -4.51
CA LEU A 300 -17.50 -1.50 -5.89
C LEU A 300 -17.72 -2.68 -6.85
N SER A 301 -16.95 -3.76 -6.70
CA SER A 301 -17.11 -4.97 -7.51
C SER A 301 -18.48 -5.61 -7.34
N VAL A 302 -18.97 -5.76 -6.10
CA VAL A 302 -20.31 -6.29 -5.84
C VAL A 302 -21.39 -5.37 -6.40
N ARG A 303 -21.22 -4.05 -6.28
CA ARG A 303 -22.13 -3.05 -6.85
C ARG A 303 -22.27 -3.21 -8.36
N GLU A 304 -21.15 -3.28 -9.08
CA GLU A 304 -21.13 -3.44 -10.54
C GLU A 304 -21.79 -4.75 -10.98
N SER A 305 -21.51 -5.84 -10.26
CA SER A 305 -22.16 -7.14 -10.49
C SER A 305 -23.68 -7.04 -10.31
N LYS A 306 -24.14 -6.47 -9.19
CA LYS A 306 -25.58 -6.31 -8.90
C LYS A 306 -26.30 -5.39 -9.87
N LEU A 307 -25.67 -4.30 -10.30
CA LEU A 307 -26.24 -3.41 -11.32
C LEU A 307 -26.34 -4.10 -12.68
N THR A 308 -25.38 -4.95 -13.03
CA THR A 308 -25.41 -5.76 -14.25
C THR A 308 -26.53 -6.81 -14.19
N GLU A 309 -26.68 -7.50 -13.05
CA GLU A 309 -27.80 -8.43 -12.81
C GLU A 309 -29.16 -7.73 -12.96
N LEU A 310 -29.34 -6.57 -12.34
CA LEU A 310 -30.58 -5.77 -12.45
C LEU A 310 -30.85 -5.34 -13.90
N THR A 311 -29.82 -4.88 -14.61
CA THR A 311 -29.93 -4.48 -16.02
C THR A 311 -30.37 -5.67 -16.88
N ASN A 312 -29.76 -6.84 -16.69
CA ASN A 312 -30.09 -8.03 -17.46
C ASN A 312 -31.49 -8.55 -17.14
N HIS A 313 -31.90 -8.50 -15.87
CA HIS A 313 -33.27 -8.86 -15.47
C HIS A 313 -34.31 -7.96 -16.13
N ALA A 314 -34.10 -6.64 -16.12
CA ALA A 314 -34.99 -5.68 -16.79
C ALA A 314 -35.04 -5.90 -18.31
N LYS A 315 -33.89 -6.14 -18.94
CA LYS A 315 -33.80 -6.48 -20.38
C LYS A 315 -34.58 -7.74 -20.72
N GLU A 316 -34.42 -8.81 -19.95
CA GLU A 316 -35.12 -10.08 -20.21
C GLU A 316 -36.64 -9.95 -20.03
N LYS A 317 -37.08 -9.19 -19.03
CA LYS A 317 -38.51 -8.87 -18.84
C LYS A 317 -39.08 -8.09 -20.02
N LEU A 318 -38.34 -7.06 -20.48
CA LEU A 318 -38.73 -6.27 -21.65
C LEU A 318 -38.77 -7.11 -22.93
N ARG A 319 -37.79 -8.01 -23.12
CA ARG A 319 -37.75 -8.94 -24.25
C ARG A 319 -38.99 -9.82 -24.27
N LYS A 320 -39.34 -10.45 -23.15
CA LYS A 320 -40.54 -11.30 -23.04
C LYS A 320 -41.83 -10.51 -23.31
N ALA A 321 -41.92 -9.27 -22.83
CA ALA A 321 -43.10 -8.43 -23.01
C ALA A 321 -43.26 -7.91 -24.46
N LEU A 322 -42.18 -7.79 -25.23
CA LEU A 322 -42.22 -7.22 -26.58
C LEU A 322 -42.23 -8.27 -27.69
N VAL A 323 -41.44 -9.35 -27.60
CA VAL A 323 -41.21 -10.26 -28.74
C VAL A 323 -42.51 -10.87 -29.28
N GLU A 324 -43.30 -11.51 -28.43
CA GLU A 324 -44.52 -12.23 -28.86
C GLU A 324 -45.65 -11.26 -29.27
N PRO A 325 -45.94 -10.18 -28.53
CA PRO A 325 -46.95 -9.22 -28.98
C PRO A 325 -46.57 -8.49 -30.27
N VAL A 326 -45.30 -8.15 -30.48
CA VAL A 326 -44.84 -7.54 -31.74
C VAL A 326 -44.98 -8.50 -32.92
N GLU A 327 -44.68 -9.80 -32.73
CA GLU A 327 -44.91 -10.83 -33.74
C GLU A 327 -46.39 -10.89 -34.15
N SER A 328 -47.30 -10.97 -33.18
CA SER A 328 -48.74 -11.03 -33.45
C SER A 328 -49.27 -9.77 -34.17
N LEU A 329 -48.69 -8.60 -33.90
CA LEU A 329 -49.03 -7.35 -34.59
C LEU A 329 -48.56 -7.38 -36.05
N PHE A 330 -47.39 -7.94 -36.32
CA PHE A 330 -46.91 -8.13 -37.69
C PHE A 330 -47.72 -9.17 -38.47
N ASP A 331 -48.21 -10.24 -37.84
CA ASP A 331 -49.10 -11.21 -38.49
C ASP A 331 -50.45 -10.59 -38.90
N ALA A 332 -50.98 -9.68 -38.08
CA ALA A 332 -52.24 -8.99 -38.38
C ALA A 332 -52.12 -8.00 -39.55
N ALA A 333 -50.96 -7.32 -39.65
CA ALA A 333 -50.55 -6.41 -40.72
C ALA A 333 -51.61 -5.39 -41.16
N GLY A 334 -52.18 -4.68 -40.19
CA GLY A 334 -53.09 -3.57 -40.43
C GLY A 334 -52.36 -2.25 -40.72
N GLN A 335 -53.14 -1.25 -41.17
CA GLN A 335 -52.65 0.12 -41.37
C GLN A 335 -52.07 0.74 -40.09
N THR A 336 -52.57 0.30 -38.92
CA THR A 336 -52.20 0.82 -37.60
C THR A 336 -51.12 -0.01 -36.89
N THR A 337 -50.48 -0.96 -37.59
CA THR A 337 -49.52 -1.90 -36.98
C THR A 337 -48.40 -1.18 -36.24
N TRP A 338 -47.75 -0.21 -36.88
CA TRP A 338 -46.65 0.54 -36.29
C TRP A 338 -47.09 1.45 -35.13
N ALA A 339 -48.26 2.11 -35.23
CA ALA A 339 -48.85 2.86 -34.13
C ALA A 339 -49.15 1.97 -32.89
N SER A 340 -49.67 0.75 -33.13
CA SER A 340 -49.89 -0.23 -32.07
C SER A 340 -48.58 -0.73 -31.45
N ILE A 341 -47.54 -0.98 -32.25
CA ILE A 341 -46.19 -1.36 -31.79
C ILE A 341 -45.58 -0.23 -30.95
N GLU A 342 -45.71 1.02 -31.37
CA GLU A 342 -45.17 2.17 -30.65
C GLU A 342 -45.87 2.36 -29.29
N SER A 343 -47.20 2.24 -29.26
CA SER A 343 -47.98 2.29 -28.02
C SER A 343 -47.60 1.15 -27.07
N LEU A 344 -47.47 -0.07 -27.58
CA LEU A 344 -47.00 -1.24 -26.84
C LEU A 344 -45.59 -1.00 -26.27
N TYR A 345 -44.63 -0.58 -27.11
CA TYR A 345 -43.27 -0.29 -26.70
C TYR A 345 -43.22 0.75 -25.57
N LYS A 346 -43.95 1.86 -25.71
CA LYS A 346 -44.04 2.91 -24.69
C LYS A 346 -44.61 2.37 -23.39
N ARG A 347 -45.70 1.59 -23.46
CA ARG A 347 -46.36 0.99 -22.29
C ARG A 347 -45.47 0.01 -21.55
N GLU A 348 -44.89 -0.97 -22.23
CA GLU A 348 -44.07 -1.99 -21.61
C GLU A 348 -42.76 -1.42 -21.05
N THR A 349 -42.16 -0.46 -21.77
CA THR A 349 -40.97 0.24 -21.27
C THR A 349 -41.28 1.03 -20.01
N GLN A 350 -42.39 1.78 -19.98
CA GLN A 350 -42.82 2.53 -18.78
C GLN A 350 -43.20 1.61 -17.61
N ALA A 351 -43.75 0.43 -17.88
CA ALA A 351 -44.17 -0.51 -16.83
C ALA A 351 -42.98 -1.08 -16.03
N ILE A 352 -41.78 -1.17 -16.63
CA ILE A 352 -40.58 -1.72 -15.98
C ILE A 352 -39.84 -0.66 -15.14
N LEU A 353 -39.96 0.64 -15.49
CA LEU A 353 -39.21 1.71 -14.83
C LEU A 353 -39.43 1.79 -13.31
N PRO A 354 -40.66 1.70 -12.75
CA PRO A 354 -40.87 1.82 -11.31
C PRO A 354 -40.11 0.76 -10.50
N GLU A 355 -40.04 -0.47 -11.02
CA GLU A 355 -39.31 -1.58 -10.40
C GLU A 355 -37.80 -1.33 -10.42
N VAL A 356 -37.27 -0.86 -11.56
CA VAL A 356 -35.86 -0.51 -11.71
C VAL A 356 -35.49 0.66 -10.78
N PHE A 357 -36.29 1.73 -10.72
CA PHE A 357 -36.04 2.86 -9.83
C PHE A 357 -36.11 2.46 -8.35
N LYS A 358 -37.06 1.61 -7.98
CA LYS A 358 -37.14 1.07 -6.62
C LYS A 358 -35.87 0.29 -6.27
N ALA A 359 -35.39 -0.58 -7.15
CA ALA A 359 -34.15 -1.32 -6.95
C ALA A 359 -32.93 -0.39 -6.85
N LEU A 360 -32.84 0.60 -7.75
CA LEU A 360 -31.74 1.59 -7.80
C LEU A 360 -31.68 2.49 -6.56
N SER A 361 -32.82 2.81 -5.93
CA SER A 361 -32.84 3.60 -4.69
C SER A 361 -32.03 2.97 -3.57
N GLY A 362 -31.93 1.64 -3.53
CA GLY A 362 -31.11 0.92 -2.56
C GLY A 362 -29.60 1.14 -2.73
N PHE A 363 -29.16 1.64 -3.88
CA PHE A 363 -27.75 1.91 -4.19
C PHE A 363 -27.34 3.36 -3.97
N GLU A 364 -28.30 4.26 -3.69
CA GLU A 364 -28.06 5.71 -3.49
C GLU A 364 -27.28 6.37 -4.64
N MET A 365 -27.60 5.97 -5.88
CA MET A 365 -26.94 6.50 -7.08
C MET A 365 -27.49 7.89 -7.46
N GLY A 366 -26.65 8.68 -8.13
CA GLY A 366 -27.05 9.97 -8.70
C GLY A 366 -28.10 9.84 -9.81
N SER A 367 -28.88 10.91 -10.01
CA SER A 367 -29.94 10.96 -11.03
C SER A 367 -29.41 10.70 -12.45
N GLU A 368 -28.22 11.20 -12.78
CA GLU A 368 -27.59 11.03 -14.09
C GLU A 368 -27.38 9.55 -14.47
N PHE A 369 -26.91 8.73 -13.53
CA PHE A 369 -26.71 7.30 -13.77
C PHE A 369 -28.03 6.57 -14.02
N SER A 370 -29.07 6.94 -13.27
CA SER A 370 -30.40 6.37 -13.46
C SER A 370 -30.99 6.71 -14.83
N GLU A 371 -30.77 7.94 -15.31
CA GLU A 371 -31.19 8.37 -16.64
C GLU A 371 -30.44 7.61 -17.75
N GLU A 372 -29.12 7.43 -17.59
CA GLU A 372 -28.31 6.65 -18.53
C GLU A 372 -28.78 5.19 -18.62
N MET A 373 -29.06 4.56 -17.48
CA MET A 373 -29.58 3.18 -17.42
C MET A 373 -30.95 3.06 -18.11
N VAL A 374 -31.84 4.04 -17.89
CA VAL A 374 -33.15 4.08 -18.55
C VAL A 374 -33.01 4.33 -20.06
N SER A 375 -32.05 5.15 -20.50
CA SER A 375 -31.73 5.31 -21.92
C SER A 375 -31.31 3.97 -22.54
N LYS A 376 -30.38 3.26 -21.90
CA LYS A 376 -29.90 1.94 -22.38
C LYS A 376 -31.03 0.91 -22.47
N LEU A 377 -31.99 0.94 -21.54
CA LEU A 377 -33.17 0.07 -21.59
C LEU A 377 -34.13 0.46 -22.73
N ARG A 378 -34.32 1.76 -22.98
CA ARG A 378 -35.10 2.27 -24.11
C ARG A 378 -34.50 1.84 -25.45
N ASP A 379 -33.19 2.03 -25.60
CA ASP A 379 -32.44 1.66 -26.81
C ASP A 379 -32.50 0.14 -27.04
N TYR A 380 -32.37 -0.64 -25.96
CA TYR A 380 -32.52 -2.10 -26.03
C TYR A 380 -33.92 -2.52 -26.48
N GLY A 381 -34.98 -1.91 -25.92
CA GLY A 381 -36.36 -2.18 -26.33
C GLY A 381 -36.62 -1.83 -27.80
N GLN A 382 -36.09 -0.70 -28.28
CA GLN A 382 -36.13 -0.36 -29.71
C GLN A 382 -35.43 -1.42 -30.56
N SER A 383 -34.23 -1.85 -30.15
CA SER A 383 -33.49 -2.89 -30.88
C SER A 383 -34.25 -4.22 -30.98
N ILE A 384 -35.05 -4.58 -29.96
CA ILE A 384 -35.91 -5.79 -29.99
C ILE A 384 -36.95 -5.66 -31.10
N VAL A 385 -37.66 -4.52 -31.15
CA VAL A 385 -38.68 -4.25 -32.18
C VAL A 385 -38.04 -4.23 -33.57
N GLU A 386 -36.92 -3.54 -33.74
CA GLU A 386 -36.22 -3.48 -35.03
C GLU A 386 -35.74 -4.85 -35.51
N ASN A 387 -35.19 -5.67 -34.61
CA ASN A 387 -34.73 -7.03 -34.96
C ASN A 387 -35.92 -7.92 -35.32
N LYS A 388 -37.02 -7.84 -34.57
CA LYS A 388 -38.23 -8.61 -34.88
C LYS A 388 -38.84 -8.19 -36.21
N ALA A 389 -38.85 -6.89 -36.51
CA ALA A 389 -39.30 -6.37 -37.81
C ALA A 389 -38.43 -6.90 -38.97
N LYS A 390 -37.11 -6.99 -38.79
CA LYS A 390 -36.21 -7.60 -39.78
C LYS A 390 -36.47 -9.10 -39.97
N GLU A 391 -36.72 -9.83 -38.89
CA GLU A 391 -37.08 -11.24 -38.95
C GLU A 391 -38.37 -11.45 -39.75
N GLU A 392 -39.44 -10.71 -39.47
CA GLU A 392 -40.70 -10.85 -40.20
C GLU A 392 -40.63 -10.33 -41.65
N ALA A 393 -39.86 -9.26 -41.90
CA ALA A 393 -39.58 -8.80 -43.26
C ALA A 393 -38.84 -9.87 -44.10
N SER A 394 -37.97 -10.67 -43.49
CA SER A 394 -37.30 -11.77 -44.21
C SER A 394 -38.27 -12.89 -44.65
N LYS A 395 -39.41 -13.03 -43.97
CA LYS A 395 -40.46 -14.01 -44.26
C LYS A 395 -41.60 -13.43 -45.12
N ILE A 396 -41.44 -12.23 -45.67
CA ILE A 396 -42.52 -11.46 -46.29
C ILE A 396 -43.31 -12.22 -47.35
N LEU A 397 -42.65 -13.03 -48.19
CA LEU A 397 -43.32 -13.81 -49.25
C LEU A 397 -44.30 -14.84 -48.67
N MET A 398 -43.96 -15.45 -47.54
CA MET A 398 -44.82 -16.39 -46.83
C MET A 398 -46.07 -15.67 -46.32
N HIS A 399 -45.88 -14.56 -45.59
CA HIS A 399 -46.98 -13.76 -45.06
C HIS A 399 -47.88 -13.20 -46.17
N MET A 400 -47.30 -12.74 -47.29
CA MET A 400 -48.07 -12.26 -48.44
C MET A 400 -48.95 -13.35 -49.05
N LYS A 401 -48.40 -14.57 -49.18
CA LYS A 401 -49.14 -15.73 -49.69
C LYS A 401 -50.26 -16.14 -48.74
N GLU A 402 -50.00 -16.18 -47.44
CA GLU A 402 -51.00 -16.49 -46.42
C GLU A 402 -52.10 -15.44 -46.41
N ARG A 403 -51.75 -14.15 -46.41
CA ARG A 403 -52.71 -13.04 -46.45
C ARG A 403 -53.57 -13.07 -47.70
N PHE A 404 -52.97 -13.31 -48.86
CA PHE A 404 -53.71 -13.49 -50.11
C PHE A 404 -54.67 -14.68 -50.00
N THR A 405 -54.20 -15.82 -49.50
CA THR A 405 -55.01 -17.04 -49.39
C THR A 405 -56.20 -16.81 -48.48
N VAL A 406 -56.01 -16.21 -47.31
CA VAL A 406 -57.08 -15.90 -46.35
C VAL A 406 -58.14 -15.00 -46.97
N VAL A 407 -57.75 -13.87 -47.57
CA VAL A 407 -58.71 -12.90 -48.15
C VAL A 407 -59.41 -13.47 -49.39
N PHE A 408 -58.71 -14.30 -50.18
CA PHE A 408 -59.28 -14.91 -51.38
C PHE A 408 -60.25 -16.06 -51.04
N SER A 409 -59.90 -16.92 -50.08
CA SER A 409 -60.63 -18.14 -49.76
C SER A 409 -61.71 -17.97 -48.71
N HIS A 410 -61.75 -16.87 -47.96
CA HIS A 410 -62.79 -16.59 -46.96
C HIS A 410 -63.68 -15.42 -47.39
N ASP A 411 -64.92 -15.41 -46.91
CA ASP A 411 -65.83 -14.27 -47.04
C ASP A 411 -65.61 -13.23 -45.92
N LYS A 412 -66.49 -12.22 -45.85
CA LYS A 412 -66.38 -11.12 -44.87
C LYS A 412 -66.62 -11.58 -43.42
N ASP A 413 -67.27 -12.72 -43.24
CA ASP A 413 -67.55 -13.32 -41.93
C ASP A 413 -66.45 -14.31 -41.53
N SER A 414 -65.32 -14.33 -42.27
CA SER A 414 -64.20 -15.27 -42.10
C SER A 414 -64.59 -16.74 -42.28
N MET A 415 -65.68 -17.02 -42.99
CA MET A 415 -66.08 -18.38 -43.34
C MET A 415 -65.51 -18.76 -44.71
N PRO A 416 -65.15 -20.05 -44.93
CA PRO A 416 -64.70 -20.49 -46.24
C PRO A 416 -65.71 -20.13 -47.33
N ARG A 417 -65.24 -19.38 -48.33
CA ARG A 417 -66.04 -18.84 -49.40
C ARG A 417 -66.62 -19.97 -50.24
N THR A 418 -67.94 -19.99 -50.37
CA THR A 418 -68.65 -20.92 -51.25
C THR A 418 -68.79 -20.29 -52.64
N TRP A 419 -68.32 -21.01 -53.67
CA TRP A 419 -68.31 -20.53 -55.05
C TRP A 419 -69.62 -20.93 -55.75
N THR A 420 -70.54 -19.97 -55.94
CA THR A 420 -71.86 -20.22 -56.55
C THR A 420 -71.95 -19.76 -58.01
N GLY A 421 -70.87 -19.17 -58.55
CA GLY A 421 -70.75 -18.70 -59.93
C GLY A 421 -71.28 -17.28 -60.17
N LYS A 422 -71.75 -16.60 -59.12
CA LYS A 422 -72.21 -15.21 -59.14
C LYS A 422 -71.16 -14.22 -58.64
N GLU A 423 -70.07 -14.73 -58.07
CA GLU A 423 -69.01 -13.94 -57.48
C GLU A 423 -68.08 -13.35 -58.55
N ASP A 424 -67.71 -12.08 -58.42
CA ASP A 424 -66.67 -11.48 -59.25
C ASP A 424 -65.29 -11.91 -58.75
N VAL A 425 -64.83 -13.04 -59.28
CA VAL A 425 -63.50 -13.61 -58.98
C VAL A 425 -62.38 -12.59 -59.24
N ARG A 426 -62.52 -11.69 -60.22
CA ARG A 426 -61.49 -10.68 -60.52
C ARG A 426 -61.44 -9.61 -59.45
N ALA A 427 -62.60 -9.12 -58.99
CA ALA A 427 -62.67 -8.16 -57.90
C ALA A 427 -62.11 -8.76 -56.60
N ILE A 428 -62.45 -10.02 -56.28
CA ILE A 428 -61.94 -10.74 -55.10
C ILE A 428 -60.43 -10.94 -55.19
N ALA A 429 -59.90 -11.35 -56.35
CA ALA A 429 -58.46 -11.47 -56.55
C ALA A 429 -57.74 -10.11 -56.45
N LYS A 430 -58.36 -9.02 -56.94
CA LYS A 430 -57.81 -7.66 -56.82
C LYS A 430 -57.74 -7.22 -55.37
N GLU A 431 -58.79 -7.47 -54.59
CA GLU A 431 -58.84 -7.20 -53.14
C GLU A 431 -57.79 -8.00 -52.36
N ALA A 432 -57.67 -9.30 -52.63
CA ALA A 432 -56.67 -10.15 -51.99
C ALA A 432 -55.22 -9.74 -52.31
N ARG A 433 -54.94 -9.34 -53.56
CA ARG A 433 -53.63 -8.78 -53.94
C ARG A 433 -53.37 -7.44 -53.25
N SER A 434 -54.39 -6.57 -53.15
CA SER A 434 -54.25 -5.29 -52.47
C SER A 434 -53.93 -5.50 -50.98
N ALA A 435 -54.62 -6.43 -50.32
CA ALA A 435 -54.33 -6.79 -48.94
C ALA A 435 -52.90 -7.33 -48.74
N ALA A 436 -52.38 -8.13 -49.67
CA ALA A 436 -50.99 -8.60 -49.63
C ALA A 436 -49.97 -7.46 -49.85
N LEU A 437 -50.25 -6.51 -50.74
CA LEU A 437 -49.39 -5.34 -50.95
C LEU A 437 -49.40 -4.36 -49.77
N LYS A 438 -50.53 -4.25 -49.05
CA LYS A 438 -50.61 -3.47 -47.81
C LYS A 438 -49.70 -4.06 -46.72
N LEU A 439 -49.72 -5.37 -46.56
CA LEU A 439 -48.79 -6.09 -45.68
C LEU A 439 -47.33 -5.84 -46.09
N LEU A 440 -47.01 -5.89 -47.39
CA LEU A 440 -45.68 -5.55 -47.90
C LEU A 440 -45.28 -4.11 -47.54
N SER A 441 -46.18 -3.14 -47.68
CA SER A 441 -45.94 -1.76 -47.27
C SER A 441 -45.61 -1.63 -45.77
N VAL A 442 -46.35 -2.36 -44.92
CA VAL A 442 -46.11 -2.36 -43.47
C VAL A 442 -44.73 -2.90 -43.12
N LEU A 443 -44.30 -3.99 -43.77
CA LEU A 443 -43.02 -4.67 -43.48
C LEU A 443 -41.83 -4.16 -44.30
N ALA A 444 -42.04 -3.26 -45.28
CA ALA A 444 -40.95 -2.68 -46.06
C ALA A 444 -40.12 -1.66 -45.27
N VAL A 445 -40.74 -0.96 -44.30
CA VAL A 445 -40.13 0.16 -43.57
C VAL A 445 -40.60 0.22 -42.12
N ILE A 446 -39.65 0.52 -41.22
CA ILE A 446 -39.87 0.86 -39.81
C ILE A 446 -40.42 2.28 -39.69
N ARG A 447 -41.60 2.42 -39.08
CA ARG A 447 -42.26 3.71 -38.87
C ARG A 447 -42.33 4.03 -37.38
N TRP A 448 -41.46 4.91 -36.93
CA TRP A 448 -41.58 5.56 -35.62
C TRP A 448 -42.26 6.92 -35.79
N ASP A 449 -43.18 7.29 -34.89
CA ASP A 449 -43.90 8.57 -34.85
C ASP A 449 -44.87 8.83 -36.02
N ASP A 450 -45.41 7.77 -36.64
CA ASP A 450 -46.51 7.83 -37.63
C ASP A 450 -46.29 8.82 -38.79
N LYS A 451 -45.02 8.99 -39.22
CA LYS A 451 -44.69 9.86 -40.35
C LYS A 451 -45.37 9.35 -41.63
N PRO A 452 -46.11 10.19 -42.36
CA PRO A 452 -46.77 9.77 -43.59
C PRO A 452 -45.70 9.47 -44.65
N ASP A 453 -45.83 8.32 -45.30
CA ASP A 453 -45.05 7.94 -46.48
C ASP A 453 -45.97 7.57 -47.65
N ARG A 454 -45.38 7.51 -48.84
CA ARG A 454 -46.07 7.18 -50.08
C ARG A 454 -45.91 5.72 -50.51
N ILE A 455 -45.35 4.85 -49.66
CA ILE A 455 -44.90 3.51 -50.05
C ILE A 455 -46.08 2.62 -50.45
N GLU A 456 -47.15 2.61 -49.66
CA GLU A 456 -48.36 1.84 -49.99
C GLU A 456 -48.94 2.26 -51.35
N ASN A 457 -49.04 3.57 -51.58
CA ASN A 457 -49.57 4.12 -52.83
C ASN A 457 -48.67 3.76 -54.02
N ILE A 458 -47.35 3.82 -53.85
CA ILE A 458 -46.38 3.42 -54.88
C ILE A 458 -46.59 1.93 -55.20
N LEU A 459 -46.57 1.04 -54.20
CA LEU A 459 -46.71 -0.40 -54.41
C LEU A 459 -48.03 -0.77 -55.11
N ILE A 460 -49.17 -0.19 -54.68
CA ILE A 460 -50.48 -0.46 -55.28
C ILE A 460 -50.54 0.06 -56.72
N SER A 461 -50.12 1.30 -56.97
CA SER A 461 -50.21 1.93 -58.30
C SER A 461 -49.32 1.24 -59.34
N THR A 462 -48.11 0.80 -58.95
CA THR A 462 -47.16 0.15 -59.87
C THR A 462 -47.42 -1.33 -60.07
N LEU A 463 -47.75 -2.09 -59.02
CA LEU A 463 -47.85 -3.56 -59.08
C LEU A 463 -49.27 -4.08 -59.32
N LEU A 464 -50.30 -3.29 -58.99
CA LEU A 464 -51.69 -3.75 -58.99
C LEU A 464 -52.55 -3.08 -60.07
N ASP A 465 -52.39 -1.79 -60.28
CA ASP A 465 -53.15 -1.03 -61.30
C ASP A 465 -52.41 -0.93 -62.65
N GLY A 466 -51.13 -1.34 -62.71
CA GLY A 466 -50.35 -1.39 -63.95
C GLY A 466 -50.14 -0.02 -64.62
N SER A 467 -50.36 1.08 -63.89
CA SER A 467 -50.27 2.42 -64.44
C SER A 467 -48.84 2.95 -64.33
N VAL A 468 -48.09 2.85 -65.43
CA VAL A 468 -46.92 3.71 -65.68
C VAL A 468 -47.37 5.00 -66.40
N ALA A 469 -48.64 5.41 -66.29
CA ALA A 469 -49.13 6.59 -67.01
C ALA A 469 -49.84 7.60 -66.11
N SER A 470 -49.26 8.80 -66.07
CA SER A 470 -49.83 10.07 -65.61
C SER A 470 -49.65 10.43 -64.13
N MET A 471 -48.42 10.80 -63.75
CA MET A 471 -48.23 12.03 -62.97
C MET A 471 -47.18 12.91 -63.65
N SER A 472 -47.68 13.99 -64.25
CA SER A 472 -47.00 15.25 -64.65
C SER A 472 -45.60 15.21 -65.29
N SER A 473 -45.55 15.76 -66.50
CA SER A 473 -44.38 16.18 -67.26
C SER A 473 -43.35 17.00 -66.47
N SER A 474 -42.34 16.34 -65.94
CA SER A 474 -41.00 16.90 -65.73
C SER A 474 -39.99 15.77 -65.68
N ALA A 475 -38.87 15.95 -66.37
CA ALA A 475 -37.89 14.92 -66.68
C ALA A 475 -37.18 14.36 -65.43
N SER A 476 -37.66 13.23 -64.90
CA SER A 476 -36.88 12.26 -64.09
C SER A 476 -37.62 10.93 -63.82
N SER A 477 -38.57 10.50 -64.66
CA SER A 477 -39.45 9.35 -64.36
C SER A 477 -38.79 7.98 -64.61
N GLY A 478 -37.88 7.58 -63.72
CA GLY A 478 -37.49 6.18 -63.56
C GLY A 478 -38.59 5.37 -62.87
N ASP A 479 -38.58 4.05 -63.05
CA ASP A 479 -39.42 3.13 -62.27
C ASP A 479 -39.16 3.36 -60.75
N PRO A 480 -40.15 3.79 -59.96
CA PRO A 480 -39.94 4.09 -58.53
C PRO A 480 -39.53 2.85 -57.73
N LEU A 481 -39.73 1.64 -58.26
CA LEU A 481 -39.26 0.38 -57.68
C LEU A 481 -37.86 -0.03 -58.19
N ALA A 482 -37.24 0.69 -59.12
CA ALA A 482 -35.86 0.43 -59.56
C ALA A 482 -34.78 1.06 -58.65
N SER A 483 -35.20 1.83 -57.63
CA SER A 483 -34.31 2.45 -56.65
C SER A 483 -33.81 1.45 -55.60
N THR A 484 -32.61 1.71 -55.08
CA THR A 484 -32.03 0.98 -53.94
C THR A 484 -32.49 1.54 -52.58
N SER A 485 -33.20 2.68 -52.56
CA SER A 485 -33.69 3.33 -51.34
C SER A 485 -35.02 4.06 -51.54
N TRP A 486 -35.80 4.20 -50.47
CA TRP A 486 -37.05 4.97 -50.46
C TRP A 486 -36.76 6.47 -50.25
N GLU A 487 -37.30 7.36 -51.10
CA GLU A 487 -36.96 8.80 -51.12
C GLU A 487 -37.30 9.57 -49.84
N GLU A 488 -38.26 9.10 -49.03
CA GLU A 488 -38.74 9.75 -47.81
C GLU A 488 -38.36 8.99 -46.52
N VAL A 489 -37.53 7.94 -46.62
CA VAL A 489 -37.20 7.05 -45.50
C VAL A 489 -35.70 6.98 -45.28
N HIS A 490 -35.30 7.17 -44.04
CA HIS A 490 -33.90 7.03 -43.66
C HIS A 490 -33.41 5.59 -43.87
N PRO A 491 -32.21 5.34 -44.45
CA PRO A 491 -31.75 4.00 -44.79
C PRO A 491 -31.78 2.97 -43.64
N LYS A 492 -31.57 3.43 -42.39
CA LYS A 492 -31.66 2.57 -41.19
C LYS A 492 -33.05 2.00 -40.91
N HIS A 493 -34.11 2.64 -41.41
CA HIS A 493 -35.49 2.19 -41.23
C HIS A 493 -36.00 1.36 -42.41
N THR A 494 -35.22 1.25 -43.49
CA THR A 494 -35.56 0.39 -44.63
C THR A 494 -35.30 -1.07 -44.29
N LEU A 495 -36.34 -1.90 -44.33
CA LEU A 495 -36.26 -3.34 -44.14
C LEU A 495 -36.17 -4.07 -45.50
N ILE A 496 -36.98 -3.62 -46.46
CA ILE A 496 -37.03 -4.16 -47.82
C ILE A 496 -36.87 -2.98 -48.80
N THR A 497 -35.90 -3.09 -49.69
CA THR A 497 -35.64 -2.05 -50.70
C THR A 497 -36.72 -2.03 -51.78
N PRO A 498 -36.95 -0.89 -52.47
CA PRO A 498 -37.93 -0.83 -53.57
C PRO A 498 -37.70 -1.92 -54.63
N ALA A 499 -36.44 -2.19 -54.97
CA ALA A 499 -36.06 -3.24 -55.91
C ALA A 499 -36.34 -4.67 -55.43
N GLN A 500 -36.33 -4.92 -54.11
CA GLN A 500 -36.71 -6.22 -53.52
C GLN A 500 -38.23 -6.37 -53.34
N CYS A 501 -38.96 -5.25 -53.22
CA CYS A 501 -40.42 -5.26 -53.20
C CYS A 501 -41.03 -5.64 -54.55
N LYS A 502 -40.33 -5.31 -55.65
CA LYS A 502 -40.69 -5.71 -57.02
C LYS A 502 -40.35 -7.17 -57.28
#